data_AF-A0A7J6GQW5-F1
#
_entry.id   AF-A0A7J6GQW5-F1
#
_cell.length_a   1.000
_cell.length_b   1.000
_cell.length_c   1.000
_cell.angle_alpha   90.00
_cell.angle_beta   90.00
_cell.angle_gamma   90.00
#
_symmetry.space_group_name_H-M   'P 1'
#
loop_
_entity.id
_entity.type
_entity.pdbx_description
1 polymer ?
#
loop_
_entity_poly.entity_id
_entity_poly.type
_entity_poly.pdbx_seq_one_letter_code
_entity_poly.pdbx_strand_id
1 'polypeptide(L)'
;MGLIMSKDIANLILSTLFHEKECGKLMVSRSGRLLQRYDKEGLRQVVGCVPYRFTKRKSDEFSCVEDLEVLLISSQKSQRMMFPKGGWESDENMEDAALRETIEEAGVVGKIGKILGKWRYLSKRESIVHEGYMFPLLVSEELDLWPEKNLRNRQWMSVAQAREACQSLWMREALDELVARQINLKQNEEKKVEEAKCT
;
A
#
# COMPACT_ATOMS: atom_id res chain seq x y z
N MET A 1 -9.11 -54.85 28.42
CA MET A 1 -8.57 -54.41 27.12
C MET A 1 -9.00 -52.98 26.89
N GLY A 2 -8.18 -52.01 27.29
CA GLY A 2 -8.40 -50.59 26.99
C GLY A 2 -7.37 -50.14 25.97
N LEU A 3 -7.81 -49.69 24.79
CA LEU A 3 -6.92 -49.15 23.77
C LEU A 3 -6.34 -47.81 24.25
N ILE A 4 -5.03 -47.78 24.40
CA ILE A 4 -4.26 -46.54 24.59
C ILE A 4 -4.24 -45.84 23.23
N MET A 5 -5.06 -44.81 23.06
CA MET A 5 -4.96 -43.89 21.93
C MET A 5 -3.67 -43.08 22.12
N SER A 6 -2.67 -43.31 21.27
CA SER A 6 -1.41 -42.56 21.30
C SER A 6 -1.67 -41.07 21.11
N LYS A 7 -1.06 -40.24 21.96
CA LYS A 7 -1.06 -38.77 21.87
C LYS A 7 -0.51 -38.26 20.53
N ASP A 8 0.17 -39.11 19.77
CA ASP A 8 0.74 -38.78 18.47
C ASP A 8 -0.33 -38.68 17.36
N ILE A 9 -1.43 -39.44 17.44
CA ILE A 9 -2.49 -39.39 16.43
C ILE A 9 -3.34 -38.13 16.63
N ALA A 10 -3.54 -37.71 17.88
CA ALA A 10 -4.22 -36.45 18.19
C ALA A 10 -3.43 -35.26 17.62
N ASN A 11 -2.10 -35.25 17.74
CA ASN A 11 -1.25 -34.21 17.15
C ASN A 11 -1.19 -34.26 15.62
N LEU A 12 -1.33 -35.44 15.00
CA LEU A 12 -1.40 -35.56 13.54
C LEU A 12 -2.73 -35.03 12.99
N ILE A 13 -3.84 -35.28 13.70
CA ILE A 13 -5.16 -34.75 13.35
C ILE A 13 -5.24 -33.24 13.63
N LEU A 14 -4.65 -32.77 14.73
CA LEU A 14 -4.58 -31.36 15.07
C LEU A 14 -3.66 -30.59 14.13
N SER A 15 -2.55 -31.17 13.66
CA SER A 15 -1.68 -30.53 12.67
C SER A 15 -2.34 -30.44 11.31
N THR A 16 -3.11 -31.45 10.88
CA THR A 16 -3.92 -31.36 9.66
C THR A 16 -5.09 -30.39 9.77
N LEU A 17 -5.71 -30.25 10.94
CA LEU A 17 -6.82 -29.31 11.18
C LEU A 17 -6.34 -27.86 11.41
N PHE A 18 -5.12 -27.65 11.89
CA PHE A 18 -4.51 -26.31 12.00
C PHE A 18 -3.68 -25.92 10.76
N HIS A 19 -3.48 -26.82 9.81
CA HIS A 19 -2.99 -26.51 8.45
C HIS A 19 -4.11 -26.21 7.45
N GLU A 20 -5.38 -26.14 7.89
CA GLU A 20 -6.49 -25.55 7.14
C GLU A 20 -6.62 -24.04 7.40
N LYS A 21 -5.52 -23.35 7.75
CA LYS A 21 -5.47 -21.88 7.70
C LYS A 21 -5.48 -21.46 6.23
N GLU A 22 -6.68 -21.15 5.73
CA GLU A 22 -6.95 -20.37 4.53
C GLU A 22 -6.06 -20.74 3.33
N CYS A 23 -6.20 -21.99 2.86
CA CYS A 23 -5.69 -22.38 1.56
C CYS A 23 -6.36 -21.51 0.47
N GLY A 24 -5.63 -20.48 0.06
CA GLY A 24 -5.70 -19.87 -1.26
C GLY A 24 -7.10 -19.48 -1.73
N LYS A 25 -7.66 -18.39 -1.20
CA LYS A 25 -8.52 -17.57 -2.06
C LYS A 25 -7.62 -17.17 -3.23
N LEU A 26 -7.85 -17.74 -4.42
CA LEU A 26 -7.15 -17.37 -5.64
C LEU A 26 -7.30 -15.86 -5.82
N MET A 27 -6.27 -15.10 -5.42
CA MET A 27 -6.26 -13.66 -5.57
C MET A 27 -6.02 -13.38 -7.06
N VAL A 28 -7.06 -12.96 -7.75
CA VAL A 28 -7.01 -12.61 -9.17
C VAL A 28 -7.14 -11.10 -9.28
N SER A 29 -6.26 -10.48 -10.07
CA SER A 29 -6.29 -9.05 -10.33
C SER A 29 -7.54 -8.72 -11.15
N ARG A 30 -8.27 -7.67 -10.75
CA ARG A 30 -9.37 -7.16 -11.58
C ARG A 30 -8.85 -6.76 -12.96
N SER A 31 -9.60 -7.15 -13.98
CA SER A 31 -9.24 -6.94 -15.37
C SER A 31 -10.46 -6.46 -16.15
N GLY A 32 -10.22 -5.55 -17.10
CA GLY A 32 -11.26 -5.01 -17.98
C GLY A 32 -11.45 -3.51 -17.85
N ARG A 33 -12.47 -2.99 -18.54
CA ARG A 33 -12.78 -1.56 -18.57
C ARG A 33 -14.27 -1.23 -18.41
N LEU A 34 -15.11 -2.24 -18.18
CA LEU A 34 -16.57 -2.06 -18.18
C LEU A 34 -17.06 -1.15 -17.05
N LEU A 35 -16.44 -1.26 -15.87
CA LEU A 35 -16.80 -0.49 -14.69
C LEU A 35 -15.90 0.74 -14.48
N GLN A 36 -15.05 1.10 -15.44
CA GLN A 36 -14.14 2.22 -15.27
C GLN A 36 -14.89 3.55 -15.13
N ARG A 37 -14.43 4.35 -14.18
CA ARG A 37 -14.98 5.68 -13.92
C ARG A 37 -14.28 6.76 -14.72
N TYR A 38 -15.08 7.71 -15.20
CA TYR A 38 -14.64 8.90 -15.90
C TYR A 38 -15.29 10.12 -15.26
N ASP A 39 -14.55 11.24 -15.17
CA ASP A 39 -15.11 12.50 -14.69
C ASP A 39 -15.98 13.18 -15.78
N LYS A 40 -16.53 14.36 -15.46
CA LYS A 40 -17.34 15.17 -16.38
C LYS A 40 -16.57 15.66 -17.63
N GLU A 41 -15.25 15.69 -17.57
CA GLU A 41 -14.35 16.07 -18.67
C GLU A 41 -13.94 14.83 -19.49
N GLY A 42 -14.43 13.63 -19.14
CA GLY A 42 -14.09 12.38 -19.79
C GLY A 42 -12.73 11.81 -19.37
N LEU A 43 -12.16 12.30 -18.27
CA LEU A 43 -10.86 11.85 -17.77
C LEU A 43 -11.02 10.57 -16.95
N ARG A 44 -10.25 9.53 -17.29
CA ARG A 44 -10.25 8.28 -16.53
C ARG A 44 -9.74 8.53 -15.12
N GLN A 45 -10.49 8.04 -14.14
CA GLN A 45 -10.13 8.18 -12.73
C GLN A 45 -9.31 6.98 -12.26
N VAL A 46 -8.22 7.29 -11.56
CA VAL A 46 -7.22 6.34 -11.06
C VAL A 46 -7.01 6.59 -9.58
N VAL A 47 -6.89 5.51 -8.81
CA VAL A 47 -6.66 5.57 -7.37
C VAL A 47 -5.47 4.71 -6.99
N GLY A 48 -4.82 5.03 -5.88
CA GLY A 48 -3.72 4.24 -5.37
C GLY A 48 -3.26 4.67 -3.99
N CYS A 49 -2.20 4.03 -3.52
CA CYS A 49 -1.61 4.33 -2.22
C CYS A 49 -0.14 4.70 -2.35
N VAL A 50 0.36 5.50 -1.40
CA VAL A 50 1.77 5.59 -1.05
C VAL A 50 1.96 4.69 0.19
N PRO A 51 2.36 3.42 0.02
CA PRO A 51 2.53 2.52 1.15
C PRO A 51 3.81 2.88 1.89
N TYR A 52 3.73 2.95 3.22
CA TYR A 52 4.84 3.35 4.05
C TYR A 52 4.92 2.51 5.33
N ARG A 53 6.11 2.49 5.92
CA ARG A 53 6.38 1.91 7.24
C ARG A 53 7.47 2.71 7.94
N PHE A 54 7.58 2.51 9.25
CA PHE A 54 8.70 3.02 10.02
C PHE A 54 9.69 1.89 10.29
N THR A 55 10.95 2.12 9.97
CA THR A 55 12.03 1.20 10.37
C THR A 55 12.26 1.35 11.87
N LYS A 56 12.31 0.22 12.59
CA LYS A 56 12.60 0.26 14.03
C LYS A 56 14.07 0.61 14.24
N ARG A 57 14.39 1.78 14.81
CA ARG A 57 15.69 1.99 15.44
C ARG A 57 15.71 1.35 16.84
N LYS A 58 16.92 1.05 17.33
CA LYS A 58 17.17 0.31 18.58
C LYS A 58 16.82 1.07 19.87
N SER A 59 16.47 2.35 19.81
CA SER A 59 16.00 3.14 20.94
C SER A 59 14.52 3.44 20.74
N ASP A 60 13.72 3.31 21.79
CA ASP A 60 12.29 3.67 21.84
C ASP A 60 12.02 5.18 21.70
N GLU A 61 12.83 5.89 20.89
CA GLU A 61 12.62 7.29 20.54
C GLU A 61 11.72 7.41 19.32
N PHE A 62 10.89 8.45 19.33
CA PHE A 62 9.93 8.79 18.27
C PHE A 62 10.52 8.62 16.86
N SER A 63 9.89 7.77 16.04
CA SER A 63 10.28 7.55 14.64
C SER A 63 10.45 8.89 13.91
N CYS A 64 11.62 9.14 13.33
CA CYS A 64 11.88 10.37 12.57
C CYS A 64 11.58 10.17 11.08
N VAL A 65 11.62 11.25 10.29
CA VAL A 65 11.39 11.16 8.84
C VAL A 65 12.44 10.29 8.17
N GLU A 66 13.64 10.24 8.76
CA GLU A 66 14.73 9.38 8.32
C GLU A 66 14.43 7.89 8.54
N ASP A 67 13.44 7.55 9.38
CA ASP A 67 12.99 6.18 9.62
C ASP A 67 11.84 5.77 8.69
N LEU A 68 11.30 6.72 7.93
CA LEU A 68 10.21 6.50 6.99
C LEU A 68 10.72 5.81 5.73
N GLU A 69 10.25 4.59 5.51
CA GLU A 69 10.39 3.88 4.24
C GLU A 69 9.05 3.86 3.50
N VAL A 70 9.12 3.94 2.18
CA VAL A 70 7.97 3.81 1.28
C VAL A 70 8.19 2.65 0.31
N LEU A 71 7.11 2.01 -0.09
CA LEU A 71 7.14 0.90 -1.03
C LEU A 71 6.83 1.39 -2.45
N LEU A 72 7.74 1.13 -3.38
CA LEU A 72 7.52 1.33 -4.80
C LEU A 72 7.44 -0.03 -5.49
N ILE A 73 6.76 -0.06 -6.63
CA ILE A 73 6.69 -1.20 -7.53
C ILE A 73 7.28 -0.85 -8.88
N SER A 74 7.84 -1.84 -9.56
CA SER A 74 8.22 -1.70 -10.97
C SER A 74 6.97 -1.59 -11.84
N SER A 75 7.05 -0.86 -12.93
CA SER A 75 6.02 -0.92 -13.98
C SER A 75 6.17 -2.23 -14.77
N GLN A 76 5.04 -2.82 -15.18
CA GLN A 76 5.02 -4.11 -15.90
C GLN A 76 5.90 -4.18 -17.15
N LYS A 77 6.19 -3.06 -17.82
CA LYS A 77 6.85 -3.04 -19.14
C LYS A 77 8.22 -2.37 -19.19
N SER A 78 8.51 -1.41 -18.31
CA SER A 78 9.70 -0.56 -18.45
C SER A 78 10.55 -0.45 -17.19
N GLN A 79 10.29 -1.28 -16.17
CA GLN A 79 10.99 -1.29 -14.88
C GLN A 79 11.05 0.05 -14.13
N ARG A 80 10.40 1.10 -14.64
CA ARG A 80 10.25 2.39 -13.94
C ARG A 80 9.53 2.17 -12.62
N MET A 81 10.06 2.76 -11.55
CA MET A 81 9.48 2.65 -10.22
C MET A 81 8.33 3.65 -10.06
N MET A 82 7.26 3.20 -9.41
CA MET A 82 6.04 3.97 -9.19
C MET A 82 5.31 3.49 -7.94
N PHE A 83 4.39 4.29 -7.44
CA PHE A 83 3.44 3.85 -6.42
C PHE A 83 2.33 2.97 -7.03
N PRO A 84 1.82 1.98 -6.27
CA PRO A 84 0.72 1.12 -6.72
C PRO A 84 -0.56 1.93 -6.94
N LYS A 85 -1.21 1.70 -8.08
CA LYS A 85 -2.43 2.40 -8.48
C LYS A 85 -3.10 1.73 -9.68
N GLY A 86 -4.42 1.86 -9.77
CA GLY A 86 -5.16 1.45 -10.96
C GLY A 86 -6.54 2.08 -11.07
N GLY A 87 -7.44 1.43 -11.79
CA GLY A 87 -8.72 2.03 -12.15
C GLY A 87 -9.65 2.11 -10.95
N TRP A 88 -10.27 3.26 -10.72
CA TRP A 88 -11.40 3.32 -9.78
C TRP A 88 -12.67 2.85 -10.49
N GLU A 89 -13.26 1.76 -10.00
CA GLU A 89 -14.46 1.18 -10.58
C GLU A 89 -15.75 1.76 -9.98
N SER A 90 -16.89 1.57 -10.66
CA SER A 90 -18.19 2.15 -10.27
C SER A 90 -18.88 1.40 -9.13
N ASP A 91 -18.48 0.15 -8.85
CA ASP A 91 -19.04 -0.76 -7.85
C ASP A 91 -18.33 -0.69 -6.48
N GLU A 92 -17.36 0.20 -6.32
CA GLU A 92 -16.55 0.35 -5.10
C GLU A 92 -16.35 1.83 -4.72
N ASN A 93 -16.13 2.08 -3.42
CA ASN A 93 -15.69 3.41 -2.97
C ASN A 93 -14.19 3.61 -3.25
N MET A 94 -13.72 4.84 -3.06
CA MET A 94 -12.37 5.24 -3.47
C MET A 94 -11.28 4.58 -2.60
N GLU A 95 -11.52 4.46 -1.30
CA GLU A 95 -10.63 3.82 -0.35
C GLU A 95 -10.48 2.32 -0.61
N ASP A 96 -11.59 1.61 -0.82
CA ASP A 96 -11.62 0.19 -1.15
C ASP A 96 -10.89 -0.08 -2.46
N ALA A 97 -11.10 0.78 -3.46
CA ALA A 97 -10.40 0.71 -4.73
C ALA A 97 -8.88 0.92 -4.56
N ALA A 98 -8.46 1.90 -3.76
CA ALA A 98 -7.04 2.14 -3.49
C ALA A 98 -6.38 0.97 -2.74
N LEU A 99 -7.08 0.36 -1.78
CA LEU A 99 -6.63 -0.83 -1.06
C LEU A 99 -6.53 -2.05 -1.99
N ARG A 100 -7.57 -2.31 -2.79
CA ARG A 100 -7.60 -3.39 -3.78
C ARG A 100 -6.41 -3.29 -4.73
N GLU A 101 -6.22 -2.14 -5.38
CA GLU A 101 -5.12 -1.91 -6.32
C GLU A 101 -3.75 -2.09 -5.66
N THR A 102 -3.63 -1.70 -4.39
CA THR A 102 -2.37 -1.87 -3.64
C THR A 102 -2.09 -3.34 -3.33
N ILE A 103 -3.11 -4.12 -2.98
CA ILE A 103 -2.98 -5.57 -2.79
C ILE A 103 -2.64 -6.24 -4.12
N GLU A 104 -3.35 -5.90 -5.19
CA GLU A 104 -3.17 -6.49 -6.52
C GLU A 104 -1.78 -6.24 -7.07
N GLU A 105 -1.30 -4.98 -7.04
CA GLU A 105 -0.02 -4.60 -7.65
C GLU A 105 1.20 -4.83 -6.73
N ALA A 106 1.06 -4.63 -5.41
CA ALA A 106 2.18 -4.63 -4.46
C ALA A 106 2.11 -5.74 -3.40
N GLY A 107 0.96 -6.37 -3.20
CA GLY A 107 0.79 -7.44 -2.22
C GLY A 107 1.04 -6.98 -0.79
N VAL A 108 0.56 -5.78 -0.42
CA VAL A 108 0.65 -5.27 0.95
C VAL A 108 -0.71 -4.82 1.46
N VAL A 109 -0.93 -5.02 2.77
CA VAL A 109 -2.14 -4.61 3.48
C VAL A 109 -1.77 -3.70 4.65
N GLY A 110 -2.70 -2.85 5.06
CA GLY A 110 -2.42 -1.85 6.07
C GLY A 110 -3.58 -0.95 6.41
N LYS A 111 -3.30 0.05 7.24
CA LYS A 111 -4.26 1.09 7.63
C LYS A 111 -4.19 2.25 6.65
N ILE A 112 -5.27 2.45 5.89
CA ILE A 112 -5.41 3.62 5.01
C ILE A 112 -5.70 4.88 5.84
N GLY A 113 -5.04 5.98 5.49
CA GLY A 113 -5.31 7.30 6.07
C GLY A 113 -6.16 8.17 5.16
N LYS A 114 -6.31 9.46 5.51
CA LYS A 114 -7.04 10.42 4.67
C LYS A 114 -6.29 10.68 3.37
N ILE A 115 -7.03 10.89 2.28
CA ILE A 115 -6.48 11.18 0.95
C ILE A 115 -5.35 12.22 0.98
N LEU A 116 -4.22 11.92 0.34
CA LEU A 116 -3.07 12.82 0.18
C LEU A 116 -3.46 13.99 -0.73
N GLY A 117 -4.01 13.67 -1.90
CA GLY A 117 -4.43 14.70 -2.83
C GLY A 117 -4.96 14.11 -4.13
N LYS A 118 -5.10 15.01 -5.10
CA LYS A 118 -5.61 14.73 -6.44
C LYS A 118 -4.73 15.43 -7.46
N TRP A 119 -4.32 14.71 -8.49
CA TRP A 119 -3.43 15.20 -9.54
C TRP A 119 -3.95 14.86 -10.93
N ARG A 120 -3.78 15.77 -11.88
CA ARG A 120 -3.97 15.49 -13.30
C ARG A 120 -2.64 15.16 -13.93
N TYR A 121 -2.56 14.06 -14.69
CA TYR A 121 -1.31 13.62 -15.30
C TYR A 121 -1.55 12.95 -16.66
N LEU A 122 -0.55 13.00 -17.53
CA LEU A 122 -0.61 12.36 -18.85
C LEU A 122 -0.45 10.84 -18.72
N SER A 123 -1.26 10.11 -19.47
CA SER A 123 -1.12 8.67 -19.62
C SER A 123 0.24 8.31 -20.23
N LYS A 124 0.64 7.04 -20.12
CA LYS A 124 1.90 6.53 -20.69
C LYS A 124 2.02 6.73 -22.22
N ARG A 125 0.90 6.94 -22.92
CA ARG A 125 0.86 7.21 -24.37
C ARG A 125 0.80 8.71 -24.68
N GLU A 126 0.88 9.56 -23.65
CA GLU A 126 0.90 11.02 -23.69
C GLU A 126 -0.27 11.69 -24.44
N SER A 127 -1.31 10.92 -24.77
CA SER A 127 -2.46 11.40 -25.56
C SER A 127 -3.72 11.63 -24.75
N ILE A 128 -3.75 11.19 -23.49
CA ILE A 128 -4.95 11.20 -22.63
C ILE A 128 -4.52 11.64 -21.23
N VAL A 129 -5.26 12.60 -20.66
CA VAL A 129 -5.10 13.02 -19.26
C VAL A 129 -5.91 12.09 -18.36
N HIS A 130 -5.34 11.68 -17.24
CA HIS A 130 -6.02 10.97 -16.16
C HIS A 130 -6.08 11.84 -14.91
N GLU A 131 -7.03 11.53 -14.03
CA GLU A 131 -7.12 12.11 -12.70
C GLU A 131 -6.74 11.04 -11.66
N GLY A 132 -5.67 11.27 -10.92
CA GLY A 132 -5.10 10.36 -9.92
C GLY A 132 -5.38 10.83 -8.50
N TYR A 133 -5.85 9.91 -7.65
CA TYR A 133 -6.08 10.11 -6.22
C TYR A 133 -5.14 9.19 -5.43
N MET A 134 -4.39 9.72 -4.48
CA MET A 134 -3.45 8.92 -3.68
C MET A 134 -3.77 8.98 -2.20
N PHE A 135 -3.66 7.85 -1.52
CA PHE A 135 -3.86 7.73 -0.08
C PHE A 135 -2.56 7.29 0.60
N PRO A 136 -2.33 7.67 1.87
CA PRO A 136 -1.26 7.08 2.65
C PRO A 136 -1.73 5.69 3.14
N LEU A 137 -0.86 4.68 3.06
CA LEU A 137 -1.14 3.35 3.60
C LEU A 137 -0.04 2.94 4.57
N LEU A 138 -0.34 2.91 5.86
CA LEU A 138 0.59 2.37 6.86
C LEU A 138 0.55 0.84 6.78
N VAL A 139 1.60 0.25 6.21
CA VAL A 139 1.66 -1.19 5.95
C VAL A 139 1.80 -1.96 7.26
N SER A 140 0.93 -2.94 7.46
CA SER A 140 0.99 -3.87 8.59
C SER A 140 1.51 -5.25 8.20
N GLU A 141 1.34 -5.64 6.94
CA GLU A 141 1.71 -6.97 6.46
C GLU A 141 2.08 -6.94 4.96
N GLU A 142 3.09 -7.76 4.61
CA GLU A 142 3.49 -8.05 3.25
C GLU A 142 3.09 -9.48 2.89
N LEU A 143 2.28 -9.64 1.85
CA LEU A 143 1.79 -10.93 1.40
C LEU A 143 2.89 -11.69 0.64
N ASP A 144 2.97 -13.00 0.87
CA ASP A 144 3.86 -13.90 0.13
C ASP A 144 3.36 -14.16 -1.29
N LEU A 145 2.05 -14.25 -1.50
CA LEU A 145 1.41 -14.43 -2.79
C LEU A 145 0.40 -13.31 -3.02
N TRP A 146 0.44 -12.70 -4.20
CA TRP A 146 -0.49 -11.64 -4.59
C TRP A 146 -0.69 -11.64 -6.11
N PRO A 147 -1.76 -11.01 -6.63
CA PRO A 147 -2.17 -11.11 -8.02
C PRO A 147 -1.11 -10.79 -9.08
N GLU A 148 -0.37 -9.69 -8.92
CA GLU A 148 0.65 -9.27 -9.88
C GLU A 148 2.08 -9.66 -9.50
N LYS A 149 2.28 -10.65 -8.61
CA LYS A 149 3.61 -11.05 -8.12
C LYS A 149 4.65 -11.30 -9.21
N ASN A 150 4.22 -11.92 -10.31
CA ASN A 150 5.11 -12.26 -11.42
C ASN A 150 5.24 -11.14 -12.47
N LEU A 151 4.52 -10.02 -12.29
CA LEU A 151 4.49 -8.87 -13.20
C LEU A 151 5.19 -7.63 -12.59
N ARG A 152 5.36 -7.62 -11.27
CA ARG A 152 5.80 -6.46 -10.49
C ARG A 152 6.87 -6.88 -9.49
N ASN A 153 7.93 -6.07 -9.39
CA ASN A 153 8.89 -6.15 -8.29
C ASN A 153 8.55 -5.05 -7.29
N ARG A 154 8.40 -5.37 -6.01
CA ARG A 154 8.22 -4.39 -4.94
C ARG A 154 9.56 -4.12 -4.25
N GLN A 155 9.82 -2.87 -3.87
CA GLN A 155 11.04 -2.48 -3.20
C GLN A 155 10.74 -1.39 -2.17
N TRP A 156 11.16 -1.62 -0.93
CA TRP A 156 11.20 -0.60 0.11
C TRP A 156 12.38 0.33 -0.14
N MET A 157 12.11 1.63 -0.02
CA MET A 157 13.07 2.69 -0.27
C MET A 157 12.94 3.76 0.80
N SER A 158 14.05 4.41 1.16
CA SER A 158 13.97 5.66 1.91
C SER A 158 13.25 6.73 1.09
N VAL A 159 12.73 7.78 1.75
CA VAL A 159 12.10 8.91 1.08
C VAL A 159 13.00 9.52 -0.01
N ALA A 160 14.30 9.64 0.26
CA ALA A 160 15.26 10.19 -0.70
C ALA A 160 15.40 9.30 -1.94
N GLN A 161 15.59 7.99 -1.73
CA GLN A 161 15.68 7.01 -2.82
C GLN A 161 14.39 6.96 -3.65
N ALA A 162 13.24 6.98 -3.00
CA ALA A 162 11.93 6.98 -3.66
C ALA A 162 11.73 8.21 -4.54
N ARG A 163 12.18 9.39 -4.07
CA ARG A 163 12.12 10.64 -4.85
C ARG A 163 12.98 10.56 -6.11
N GLU A 164 14.15 9.95 -6.05
CA GLU A 164 15.02 9.76 -7.21
C GLU A 164 14.48 8.70 -8.18
N ALA A 165 13.96 7.59 -7.65
CA ALA A 165 13.43 6.49 -8.43
C ALA A 165 12.13 6.85 -9.18
N CYS A 166 11.32 7.74 -8.60
CA CYS A 166 10.03 8.12 -9.17
C CYS A 166 10.16 9.23 -10.22
N GLN A 167 10.09 8.85 -11.50
CA GLN A 167 10.26 9.80 -12.61
C GLN A 167 9.11 10.80 -12.72
N SER A 168 7.90 10.42 -12.32
CA SER A 168 6.70 11.23 -12.50
C SER A 168 6.60 12.33 -11.46
N LEU A 169 6.43 13.59 -11.89
CA LEU A 169 6.36 14.74 -10.98
C LEU A 169 5.21 14.62 -9.97
N TRP A 170 4.01 14.29 -10.43
CA TRP A 170 2.83 14.20 -9.55
C TRP A 170 2.95 13.10 -8.47
N MET A 171 3.70 12.03 -8.74
CA MET A 171 3.97 10.99 -7.74
C MET A 171 4.99 11.47 -6.71
N ARG A 172 5.98 12.28 -7.12
CA ARG A 172 6.90 12.95 -6.19
C ARG A 172 6.14 13.92 -5.29
N GLU A 173 5.20 14.68 -5.85
CA GLU A 173 4.31 15.56 -5.08
C GLU A 173 3.44 14.78 -4.08
N ALA A 174 2.92 13.60 -4.46
CA ALA A 174 2.19 12.73 -3.54
C ALA A 174 3.09 12.20 -2.39
N LEU A 175 4.35 11.86 -2.68
CA LEU A 175 5.34 11.50 -1.65
C LEU A 175 5.64 12.68 -0.72
N ASP A 176 5.79 13.89 -1.28
CA ASP A 176 6.01 15.11 -0.50
C ASP A 176 4.87 15.39 0.47
N GLU A 177 3.64 15.24 0.01
CA GLU A 177 2.45 15.40 0.84
C GLU A 177 2.41 14.36 1.98
N LEU A 178 2.79 13.11 1.72
CA LEU A 178 2.93 12.11 2.78
C LEU A 178 3.95 12.55 3.82
N VAL A 179 5.14 12.95 3.39
CA VAL A 179 6.26 13.35 4.28
C VAL A 179 5.86 14.56 5.13
N ALA A 180 5.28 15.59 4.51
CA ALA A 180 4.80 16.78 5.21
C ALA A 180 3.78 16.42 6.29
N ARG A 181 2.84 15.51 6.01
CA ARG A 181 1.88 15.03 7.01
C ARG A 181 2.54 14.31 8.17
N GLN A 182 3.52 13.44 7.92
CA GLN A 182 4.21 12.71 9.00
C GLN A 182 5.01 13.67 9.89
N ILE A 183 5.67 14.69 9.32
CA ILE A 183 6.35 15.74 10.07
C ILE A 183 5.37 16.47 11.00
N ASN A 184 4.23 16.91 10.45
CA ASN A 184 3.23 17.64 11.22
C ASN A 184 2.61 16.79 12.34
N LEU A 185 2.37 15.50 12.09
CA LEU A 185 1.87 14.58 13.12
C LEU A 185 2.85 14.45 14.28
N LYS A 186 4.14 14.27 14.00
CA LYS A 186 5.18 14.18 15.03
C LYS A 186 5.27 15.47 15.87
N GLN A 187 5.31 16.63 15.22
CA GLN A 187 5.35 17.92 15.93
C GLN A 187 4.13 18.13 16.83
N ASN A 188 2.95 17.66 16.41
CA ASN A 188 1.74 17.76 17.21
C ASN A 188 1.74 16.78 18.39
N GLU A 189 2.36 15.61 18.26
CA GLU A 189 2.54 14.66 19.36
C GLU A 189 3.55 15.17 20.40
N GLU A 190 4.68 15.72 19.96
CA GLU A 190 5.69 16.31 20.83
C GLU A 190 5.12 17.46 21.67
N LYS A 191 4.36 18.37 21.05
CA LYS A 191 3.66 19.46 21.75
C LYS A 191 2.69 18.97 22.81
N LYS A 192 1.90 17.94 22.52
CA LYS A 192 0.95 17.35 23.48
C LYS A 192 1.66 16.72 24.67
N VAL A 193 2.80 16.07 24.44
CA VAL A 193 3.61 15.48 25.52
C VAL A 193 4.23 16.58 26.39
N GLU A 194 4.64 17.70 25.80
CA GLU A 194 5.18 18.85 26.55
C GLU A 194 4.10 19.54 27.39
N GLU A 195 2.91 19.79 26.83
CA GLU A 195 1.76 20.34 27.55
C GLU A 195 1.35 19.45 28.74
N ALA A 196 1.31 18.12 28.54
CA ALA A 196 0.95 17.16 29.58
C ALA A 196 2.00 17.03 30.71
N LYS A 197 3.23 17.51 30.52
CA LYS A 197 4.26 17.55 31.59
C LYS A 197 4.19 18.82 32.45
N CYS A 198 3.53 19.86 31.95
CA CYS A 198 3.38 21.15 32.63
C CYS A 198 2.08 21.26 33.44
N THR A 199 1.21 20.24 33.36
CA THR A 199 -0.05 20.12 34.12
C THR A 199 0.08 19.09 35.22
#